data_AF-A0A9D8F663-F1
#
_entry.id   AF-A0A9D8F663-F1
#
_cell.length_a   1.000
_cell.length_b   1.000
_cell.length_c   1.000
_cell.angle_alpha   90.00
_cell.angle_beta   90.00
_cell.angle_gamma   90.00
#
_symmetry.space_group_name_H-M   'P 1'
#
loop_
_entity.id
_entity.type
_entity.pdbx_description
1 polymer ?
#
loop_
_entity_poly.entity_id
_entity_poly.type
_entity_poly.pdbx_seq_one_letter_code
_entity_poly.pdbx_strand_id
1 'polypeptide(L)'
;MNQWYCSVCHEKLNSEKKPDICEVCNADDRMIMNMQDVPQSLEQVRDLARTKLKGICAAYPSCDGSFDKICQREAYGKPIGLGGVGQGRSFRANSQALADIQFNMSVLGDHFEPDTSCSFLGMDLKFPVLASSTAGAQKYNDALDETMFCTSVLKGSKNAGTIGLRGDTWFYTPEDNPSLNAMKACKGYGIPIFKPRAQDVLKRLIEKAETYDCKAVGMDLDGCGSTIMALHGQPVFKKSVKDIEELVNFTSLPFIAKGIMLPDEAQKCADAGVSVISVSNHGGRVMDSTPGVATVLPKIREKLGNSVTITADGGVRTGYDVLKMLALGADAVLLGRDIIRAAVGAGSLGVQLHLEHIKKTLKKAMFMTGTKNIKMADSRILFKQN
;
A
#
# COMPACT_ATOMS: atom_id res chain seq x y z
N MET A 1 -35.67 -15.57 -9.70
CA MET A 1 -34.31 -15.84 -9.17
C MET A 1 -33.53 -14.55 -9.25
N ASN A 2 -32.98 -14.05 -8.15
CA ASN A 2 -32.21 -12.80 -8.13
C ASN A 2 -30.78 -13.08 -8.60
N GLN A 3 -30.16 -12.11 -9.26
CA GLN A 3 -28.77 -12.19 -9.69
C GLN A 3 -27.87 -11.42 -8.71
N TRP A 4 -26.88 -12.11 -8.19
CA TRP A 4 -25.89 -11.58 -7.26
C TRP A 4 -24.50 -11.65 -7.88
N TYR A 5 -23.59 -10.86 -7.33
CA TYR A 5 -22.22 -10.75 -7.81
C TYR A 5 -21.26 -10.73 -6.62
N CYS A 6 -20.26 -11.62 -6.63
CA CYS A 6 -19.19 -11.59 -5.64
C CYS A 6 -18.10 -10.61 -6.08
N SER A 7 -17.91 -9.52 -5.35
CA SER A 7 -16.93 -8.48 -5.69
C SER A 7 -15.47 -8.87 -5.42
N VAL A 8 -15.19 -10.11 -4.98
CA VAL A 8 -13.84 -10.63 -4.68
C VAL A 8 -13.35 -11.65 -5.72
N CYS A 9 -14.21 -12.52 -6.24
CA CYS A 9 -13.86 -13.47 -7.30
C CYS A 9 -14.54 -13.15 -8.64
N HIS A 10 -15.44 -12.17 -8.67
CA HIS A 10 -16.19 -11.71 -9.83
C HIS A 10 -17.21 -12.75 -10.36
N GLU A 11 -17.57 -13.73 -9.54
CA GLU A 11 -18.55 -14.76 -9.88
C GLU A 11 -19.98 -14.21 -9.85
N LYS A 12 -20.82 -14.68 -10.78
CA LYS A 12 -22.26 -14.41 -10.78
C LYS A 12 -22.98 -15.54 -10.04
N LEU A 13 -23.75 -15.20 -9.02
CA LEU A 13 -24.47 -16.16 -8.19
C LEU A 13 -25.98 -16.03 -8.45
N ASN A 14 -26.69 -17.14 -8.53
CA ASN A 14 -28.13 -17.18 -8.77
C ASN A 14 -28.85 -17.77 -7.56
N SER A 15 -29.68 -16.98 -6.90
CA SER A 15 -30.41 -17.42 -5.70
C SER A 15 -31.62 -16.53 -5.44
N GLU A 16 -32.63 -17.01 -4.72
CA GLU A 16 -33.79 -16.19 -4.37
C GLU A 16 -33.43 -15.09 -3.35
N LYS A 17 -32.65 -15.46 -2.32
CA LYS A 17 -32.14 -14.54 -1.30
C LYS A 17 -30.66 -14.29 -1.50
N LYS A 18 -30.14 -13.23 -0.89
CA LYS A 18 -28.69 -12.95 -0.87
C LYS A 18 -27.96 -14.14 -0.24
N PRO A 19 -26.96 -14.74 -0.92
CA PRO A 19 -26.14 -15.77 -0.32
C PRO A 19 -25.34 -15.23 0.87
N ASP A 20 -25.21 -16.03 1.93
CA ASP A 20 -24.39 -15.68 3.11
C ASP A 20 -22.89 -15.79 2.82
N ILE A 21 -22.52 -16.68 1.88
CA ILE A 21 -21.15 -16.92 1.45
C ILE A 21 -21.08 -17.13 -0.07
N CYS A 22 -19.95 -16.78 -0.66
CA CYS A 22 -19.62 -17.10 -2.04
C CYS A 22 -19.00 -18.50 -2.10
N GLU A 23 -19.65 -19.43 -2.78
CA GLU A 23 -19.21 -20.83 -2.88
C GLU A 23 -17.84 -21.00 -3.58
N VAL A 24 -17.40 -20.00 -4.36
CA VAL A 24 -16.13 -20.05 -5.11
C VAL A 24 -14.93 -19.57 -4.27
N CYS A 25 -15.11 -18.53 -3.47
CA CYS A 25 -13.99 -17.90 -2.77
C CYS A 25 -14.19 -17.69 -1.26
N ASN A 26 -15.31 -18.19 -0.73
CA ASN A 26 -15.69 -18.11 0.68
C ASN A 26 -15.80 -16.66 1.21
N ALA A 27 -15.97 -15.68 0.32
CA ALA A 27 -16.27 -14.31 0.71
C ALA A 27 -17.66 -14.26 1.32
N ASP A 28 -17.79 -13.61 2.48
CA ASP A 28 -19.08 -13.42 3.14
C ASP A 28 -20.00 -12.45 2.38
N ASP A 29 -21.23 -12.37 2.88
CA ASP A 29 -22.30 -11.57 2.31
C ASP A 29 -21.93 -10.07 2.15
N ARG A 30 -21.00 -9.51 2.93
CA ARG A 30 -20.57 -8.09 2.80
C ARG A 30 -19.93 -7.80 1.45
N MET A 31 -19.42 -8.83 0.78
CA MET A 31 -18.80 -8.81 -0.55
C MET A 31 -19.69 -9.36 -1.66
N ILE A 32 -20.94 -9.69 -1.35
CA ILE A 32 -21.94 -10.13 -2.33
C ILE A 32 -22.93 -9.00 -2.54
N MET A 33 -23.07 -8.57 -3.78
CA MET A 33 -23.87 -7.41 -4.18
C MET A 33 -24.98 -7.85 -5.12
N ASN A 34 -26.11 -7.16 -5.12
CA ASN A 34 -27.06 -7.33 -6.21
C ASN A 34 -26.39 -6.85 -7.51
N MET A 35 -26.64 -7.53 -8.63
CA MET A 35 -26.03 -7.21 -9.91
C MET A 35 -26.23 -5.74 -10.32
N GLN A 36 -27.35 -5.12 -9.96
CA GLN A 36 -27.64 -3.71 -10.27
C GLN A 36 -26.82 -2.71 -9.43
N ASP A 37 -26.31 -3.15 -8.26
CA ASP A 37 -25.57 -2.31 -7.31
C ASP A 37 -24.05 -2.42 -7.50
N VAL A 38 -23.59 -3.22 -8.46
CA VAL A 38 -22.16 -3.41 -8.74
C VAL A 38 -21.56 -2.10 -9.26
N PRO A 39 -20.57 -1.51 -8.56
CA PRO A 39 -20.05 -0.20 -8.92
C PRO A 39 -19.31 -0.25 -10.26
N GLN A 40 -19.60 0.72 -11.11
CA GLN A 40 -18.97 0.93 -12.43
C GLN A 40 -17.99 2.09 -12.42
N SER A 41 -17.88 2.81 -11.29
CA SER A 41 -17.03 3.99 -11.15
C SER A 41 -16.38 4.04 -9.77
N LEU A 42 -15.27 4.78 -9.68
CA LEU A 42 -14.62 5.02 -8.40
C LEU A 42 -15.47 5.80 -7.41
N GLU A 43 -16.34 6.69 -7.87
CA GLU A 43 -17.19 7.42 -6.95
C GLU A 43 -18.17 6.47 -6.27
N GLN A 44 -18.78 5.54 -7.01
CA GLN A 44 -19.63 4.50 -6.41
C GLN A 44 -18.86 3.60 -5.43
N VAL A 45 -17.62 3.21 -5.74
CA VAL A 45 -16.76 2.47 -4.79
C VAL A 45 -16.52 3.29 -3.52
N ARG A 46 -16.26 4.59 -3.65
CA ARG A 46 -16.05 5.51 -2.53
C ARG A 46 -17.32 5.70 -1.70
N ASP A 47 -18.49 5.76 -2.33
CA ASP A 47 -19.78 5.89 -1.66
C ASP A 47 -20.09 4.65 -0.81
N LEU A 48 -19.87 3.45 -1.37
CA LEU A 48 -19.99 2.20 -0.63
C LEU A 48 -19.02 2.16 0.56
N ALA A 49 -17.77 2.55 0.34
CA ALA A 49 -16.77 2.63 1.41
C ALA A 49 -17.17 3.62 2.50
N ARG A 50 -17.73 4.79 2.12
CA ARG A 50 -18.21 5.82 3.07
C ARG A 50 -19.33 5.29 3.96
N THR A 51 -20.25 4.52 3.39
CA THR A 51 -21.34 3.89 4.14
C THR A 51 -20.79 2.89 5.16
N LYS A 52 -19.90 1.99 4.72
CA LYS A 52 -19.33 0.95 5.60
C LYS A 52 -18.39 1.51 6.68
N LEU A 53 -17.68 2.61 6.37
CA LEU A 53 -16.74 3.27 7.28
C LEU A 53 -17.35 4.43 8.08
N LYS A 54 -18.69 4.55 8.11
CA LYS A 54 -19.41 5.63 8.81
C LYS A 54 -18.91 5.79 10.25
N GLY A 55 -18.63 7.04 10.65
CA GLY A 55 -18.08 7.37 11.97
C GLY A 55 -16.55 7.23 12.11
N ILE A 56 -15.89 6.54 11.17
CA ILE A 56 -14.43 6.37 11.16
C ILE A 56 -13.78 7.16 10.02
N CYS A 57 -14.33 7.08 8.81
CA CYS A 57 -13.76 7.70 7.63
C CYS A 57 -14.85 8.07 6.62
N ALA A 58 -14.85 9.32 6.14
CA ALA A 58 -15.81 9.79 5.15
C ALA A 58 -15.39 9.54 3.69
N ALA A 59 -14.29 8.81 3.46
CA ALA A 59 -13.71 8.58 2.14
C ALA A 59 -13.58 9.89 1.32
N TYR A 60 -12.92 10.89 1.91
CA TYR A 60 -12.82 12.26 1.38
C TYR A 60 -12.16 12.32 -0.01
N PRO A 61 -12.67 13.14 -0.96
CA PRO A 61 -12.02 13.41 -2.25
C PRO A 61 -10.59 13.90 -2.09
N SER A 62 -10.39 14.90 -1.22
CA SER A 62 -9.08 15.31 -0.74
C SER A 62 -8.80 14.68 0.62
N CYS A 63 -7.79 13.81 0.67
CA CYS A 63 -7.38 13.08 1.87
C CYS A 63 -5.98 13.58 2.30
N ASP A 64 -5.98 14.77 2.88
CA ASP A 64 -4.83 15.61 3.24
C ASP A 64 -4.42 15.53 4.72
N GLY A 65 -5.27 14.95 5.57
CA GLY A 65 -5.02 14.87 7.01
C GLY A 65 -5.35 16.15 7.78
N SER A 66 -6.17 17.03 7.22
CA SER A 66 -6.64 18.25 7.87
C SER A 66 -7.48 17.97 9.14
N PHE A 67 -7.48 18.90 10.10
CA PHE A 67 -8.10 18.71 11.42
C PHE A 67 -9.64 18.57 11.39
N ASP A 68 -10.29 19.02 10.31
CA ASP A 68 -11.72 18.88 10.07
C ASP A 68 -12.12 17.46 9.61
N LYS A 69 -11.15 16.60 9.23
CA LYS A 69 -11.47 15.22 8.83
C LYS A 69 -11.88 14.39 10.05
N ILE A 70 -12.95 13.60 9.93
CA ILE A 70 -13.50 12.76 11.01
C ILE A 70 -12.50 11.73 11.56
N CYS A 71 -11.56 11.30 10.72
CA CYS A 71 -10.52 10.35 11.11
C CYS A 71 -9.35 11.02 11.84
N GLN A 72 -9.21 12.35 11.72
CA GLN A 72 -8.24 13.15 12.45
C GLN A 72 -8.84 13.54 13.80
N ARG A 73 -7.96 13.88 14.75
CA ARG A 73 -8.18 14.19 16.18
C ARG A 73 -7.64 13.10 17.08
N GLU A 74 -6.69 13.49 17.93
CA GLU A 74 -6.41 12.81 19.17
C GLU A 74 -7.66 12.98 20.06
N ALA A 75 -8.49 11.94 20.13
CA ALA A 75 -9.39 11.80 21.27
C ALA A 75 -8.60 10.99 22.29
N TYR A 76 -8.44 11.51 23.52
CA TYR A 76 -7.74 10.82 24.60
C TYR A 76 -8.22 9.35 24.68
N GLY A 77 -7.34 8.40 24.33
CA GLY A 77 -7.64 6.96 24.32
C GLY A 77 -8.23 6.35 23.04
N LYS A 78 -8.49 7.11 21.97
CA LYS A 78 -9.00 6.54 20.70
C LYS A 78 -7.87 5.86 19.92
N PRO A 79 -8.06 4.61 19.44
CA PRO A 79 -7.09 3.95 18.57
C PRO A 79 -6.79 4.75 17.31
N ILE A 80 -5.54 4.72 16.86
CA ILE A 80 -5.06 5.37 15.63
C ILE A 80 -5.69 4.63 14.43
N GLY A 81 -6.94 4.98 14.08
CA GLY A 81 -7.79 4.32 13.07
C GLY A 81 -7.30 4.51 11.64
N LEU A 82 -7.95 5.32 10.82
CA LEU A 82 -7.44 5.74 9.49
C LEU A 82 -6.70 7.09 9.52
N GLY A 83 -6.65 7.75 10.67
CA GLY A 83 -5.99 9.05 10.90
C GLY A 83 -4.47 8.99 10.96
N GLY A 84 -3.86 10.13 11.29
CA GLY A 84 -2.44 10.22 11.71
C GLY A 84 -2.31 10.11 13.23
N VAL A 85 -1.11 9.85 13.72
CA VAL A 85 -0.81 9.84 15.16
C VAL A 85 -0.63 11.26 15.71
N GLY A 86 -0.88 11.45 17.00
CA GLY A 86 -0.74 12.74 17.67
C GLY A 86 -1.63 13.82 17.04
N GLN A 87 -1.05 14.97 16.70
CA GLN A 87 -1.74 16.06 16.04
C GLN A 87 -1.87 15.86 14.52
N GLY A 88 -1.46 14.70 13.99
CA GLY A 88 -1.55 14.36 12.58
C GLY A 88 -0.63 15.19 11.67
N ARG A 89 0.43 15.80 12.22
CA ARG A 89 1.37 16.64 11.48
C ARG A 89 2.13 15.84 10.44
N SER A 90 2.60 14.63 10.77
CA SER A 90 3.29 13.77 9.81
C SER A 90 2.39 13.36 8.63
N PHE A 91 1.09 13.15 8.88
CA PHE A 91 0.14 12.91 7.79
C PHE A 91 0.11 14.15 6.88
N ARG A 92 -0.19 15.33 7.43
CA ARG A 92 -0.25 16.55 6.63
C ARG A 92 1.06 16.84 5.90
N ALA A 93 2.20 16.61 6.53
CA ALA A 93 3.51 16.79 5.94
C ALA A 93 3.70 15.92 4.69
N ASN A 94 3.22 14.67 4.68
CA ASN A 94 3.24 13.84 3.47
C ASN A 94 2.42 14.44 2.32
N SER A 95 1.23 14.95 2.62
CA SER A 95 0.37 15.57 1.60
C SER A 95 0.93 16.90 1.11
N GLN A 96 1.46 17.72 2.03
CA GLN A 96 2.06 19.02 1.70
C GLN A 96 3.32 18.85 0.85
N ALA A 97 4.21 17.93 1.20
CA ALA A 97 5.45 17.71 0.46
C ALA A 97 5.22 17.34 -1.02
N LEU A 98 4.12 16.65 -1.33
CA LEU A 98 3.71 16.40 -2.71
C LEU A 98 3.04 17.62 -3.36
N ALA A 99 2.24 18.37 -2.60
CA ALA A 99 1.56 19.57 -3.08
C ALA A 99 2.54 20.68 -3.48
N ASP A 100 3.65 20.81 -2.76
CA ASP A 100 4.71 21.79 -3.02
C ASP A 100 5.47 21.53 -4.32
N ILE A 101 5.38 20.31 -4.86
CA ILE A 101 6.05 19.93 -6.10
C ILE A 101 5.13 20.21 -7.28
N GLN A 102 5.64 20.96 -8.26
CA GLN A 102 4.94 21.32 -9.49
C GLN A 102 5.64 20.71 -10.71
N PHE A 103 4.91 20.53 -11.81
CA PHE A 103 5.46 19.97 -13.06
C PHE A 103 5.84 21.06 -14.05
N ASN A 104 6.88 20.80 -14.84
CA ASN A 104 7.11 21.48 -16.11
C ASN A 104 6.25 20.79 -17.18
N MET A 105 5.27 21.52 -17.71
CA MET A 105 4.44 21.01 -18.80
C MET A 105 5.21 21.05 -20.12
N SER A 106 5.13 19.97 -20.91
CA SER A 106 5.70 19.88 -22.25
C SER A 106 4.58 19.64 -23.26
N VAL A 107 4.40 20.57 -24.20
CA VAL A 107 3.29 20.56 -25.17
C VAL A 107 3.73 20.64 -26.63
N LEU A 108 5.03 20.73 -26.90
CA LEU A 108 5.60 20.77 -28.24
C LEU A 108 6.39 19.47 -28.49
N GLY A 109 6.13 18.80 -29.61
CA GLY A 109 6.81 17.57 -30.02
C GLY A 109 5.88 16.60 -30.74
N ASP A 110 6.43 15.48 -31.19
CA ASP A 110 5.67 14.40 -31.83
C ASP A 110 4.72 13.71 -30.85
N HIS A 111 3.57 13.26 -31.35
CA HIS A 111 2.62 12.45 -30.58
C HIS A 111 3.26 11.13 -30.12
N PHE A 112 2.94 10.70 -28.90
CA PHE A 112 3.38 9.41 -28.38
C PHE A 112 2.36 8.86 -27.37
N GLU A 113 2.36 7.55 -27.18
CA GLU A 113 1.63 6.89 -26.12
C GLU A 113 2.60 6.51 -24.99
N PRO A 114 2.48 7.09 -23.77
CA PRO A 114 3.41 6.76 -22.70
C PRO A 114 3.36 5.28 -22.30
N ASP A 115 4.53 4.67 -22.17
CA ASP A 115 4.70 3.32 -21.66
C ASP A 115 4.89 3.34 -20.13
N THR A 116 3.88 2.83 -19.42
CA THR A 116 3.91 2.74 -17.97
C THR A 116 4.59 1.47 -17.47
N SER A 117 4.88 0.48 -18.32
CA SER A 117 5.37 -0.83 -17.88
C SER A 117 6.70 -0.77 -17.13
N CYS A 118 6.89 -1.70 -16.18
CA CYS A 118 8.10 -1.76 -15.36
C CYS A 118 8.45 -3.19 -14.96
N SER A 119 9.68 -3.38 -14.50
CA SER A 119 10.08 -4.60 -13.79
C SER A 119 10.28 -4.28 -12.32
N PHE A 120 9.74 -5.11 -11.44
CA PHE A 120 9.94 -5.01 -9.99
C PHE A 120 10.27 -6.39 -9.43
N LEU A 121 11.49 -6.56 -8.90
CA LEU A 121 12.00 -7.86 -8.42
C LEU A 121 11.86 -8.97 -9.49
N GLY A 122 12.13 -8.64 -10.74
CA GLY A 122 12.02 -9.56 -11.88
C GLY A 122 10.60 -9.81 -12.38
N MET A 123 9.57 -9.21 -11.75
CA MET A 123 8.18 -9.32 -12.21
C MET A 123 7.84 -8.20 -13.20
N ASP A 124 7.21 -8.57 -14.32
CA ASP A 124 6.67 -7.61 -15.27
C ASP A 124 5.35 -7.02 -14.76
N LEU A 125 5.35 -5.72 -14.46
CA LEU A 125 4.17 -4.98 -14.03
C LEU A 125 3.71 -4.04 -15.14
N LYS A 126 2.39 -3.80 -15.20
CA LYS A 126 1.81 -2.87 -16.17
C LYS A 126 2.07 -1.40 -15.83
N PHE A 127 2.41 -1.09 -14.57
CA PHE A 127 2.72 0.24 -14.05
C PHE A 127 3.41 0.15 -12.67
N PRO A 128 4.25 1.14 -12.29
CA PRO A 128 5.11 1.06 -11.11
C PRO A 128 4.37 1.46 -9.82
N VAL A 129 3.21 0.87 -9.58
CA VAL A 129 2.37 1.17 -8.42
C VAL A 129 1.93 -0.10 -7.73
N LEU A 130 2.16 -0.18 -6.42
CA LEU A 130 1.85 -1.35 -5.59
C LEU A 130 0.81 -0.97 -4.52
N ALA A 131 -0.02 -1.93 -4.12
CA ALA A 131 -0.78 -1.77 -2.88
C ALA A 131 0.18 -1.86 -1.67
N SER A 132 0.11 -0.91 -0.74
CA SER A 132 0.96 -0.86 0.46
C SER A 132 0.49 -1.86 1.53
N SER A 133 1.40 -2.22 2.44
CA SER A 133 1.23 -3.21 3.52
C SER A 133 0.31 -2.73 4.64
N THR A 134 -0.98 -2.61 4.32
CA THR A 134 -2.04 -2.25 5.25
C THR A 134 -2.68 -3.49 5.89
N ALA A 135 -3.22 -3.33 7.11
CA ALA A 135 -3.89 -4.37 7.89
C ALA A 135 -4.93 -3.75 8.84
N GLY A 136 -5.75 -4.60 9.47
CA GLY A 136 -6.71 -4.21 10.50
C GLY A 136 -8.03 -3.69 9.95
N ALA A 137 -8.37 -3.98 8.69
CA ALA A 137 -9.62 -3.51 8.09
C ALA A 137 -10.86 -4.02 8.83
N GLN A 138 -10.78 -5.23 9.42
CA GLN A 138 -11.86 -5.80 10.22
C GLN A 138 -12.18 -4.95 11.45
N LYS A 139 -11.20 -4.21 11.99
CA LYS A 139 -11.42 -3.31 13.14
C LYS A 139 -12.02 -1.95 12.72
N TYR A 140 -12.32 -1.74 11.43
CA TYR A 140 -13.05 -0.58 10.95
C TYR A 140 -14.53 -0.92 10.72
N ASN A 141 -15.32 -0.93 11.80
CA ASN A 141 -16.75 -1.28 11.82
C ASN A 141 -17.08 -2.71 11.34
N ASP A 142 -16.14 -3.65 11.41
CA ASP A 142 -16.32 -4.99 10.82
C ASP A 142 -16.75 -4.91 9.34
N ALA A 143 -16.25 -3.90 8.63
CA ALA A 143 -16.67 -3.59 7.26
C ALA A 143 -16.21 -4.66 6.25
N LEU A 144 -15.16 -5.42 6.58
CA LEU A 144 -14.59 -6.47 5.77
C LEU A 144 -13.80 -7.43 6.66
N ASP A 145 -14.02 -8.74 6.50
CA ASP A 145 -13.18 -9.77 7.11
C ASP A 145 -11.70 -9.57 6.73
N GLU A 146 -10.79 -9.90 7.63
CA GLU A 146 -9.38 -9.60 7.42
C GLU A 146 -8.72 -10.47 6.33
N THR A 147 -9.10 -11.75 6.23
CA THR A 147 -8.62 -12.63 5.15
C THR A 147 -9.21 -12.18 3.82
N MET A 148 -10.47 -11.76 3.80
CA MET A 148 -11.09 -11.18 2.61
C MET A 148 -10.51 -9.83 2.22
N PHE A 149 -10.08 -9.01 3.19
CA PHE A 149 -9.35 -7.78 2.92
C PHE A 149 -8.01 -8.06 2.26
N CYS A 150 -7.22 -8.99 2.82
CA CYS A 150 -5.96 -9.42 2.22
C CYS A 150 -6.19 -9.97 0.80
N THR A 151 -7.13 -10.89 0.63
CA THR A 151 -7.46 -11.53 -0.66
C THR A 151 -7.92 -10.51 -1.70
N SER A 152 -8.77 -9.57 -1.30
CA SER A 152 -9.28 -8.50 -2.16
C SER A 152 -8.14 -7.64 -2.71
N VAL A 153 -7.19 -7.25 -1.86
CA VAL A 153 -6.06 -6.43 -2.27
C VAL A 153 -5.13 -7.19 -3.22
N LEU A 154 -4.85 -8.47 -2.94
CA LEU A 154 -3.99 -9.28 -3.80
C LEU A 154 -4.62 -9.54 -5.18
N LYS A 155 -5.88 -10.01 -5.21
CA LYS A 155 -6.61 -10.26 -6.47
C LYS A 155 -6.84 -8.98 -7.26
N GLY A 156 -7.24 -7.89 -6.60
CA GLY A 156 -7.46 -6.60 -7.26
C GLY A 156 -6.18 -6.03 -7.86
N SER A 157 -5.05 -6.15 -7.15
CA SER A 157 -3.73 -5.76 -7.69
C SER A 157 -3.37 -6.60 -8.91
N LYS A 158 -3.52 -7.93 -8.81
CA LYS A 158 -3.25 -8.86 -9.92
C LYS A 158 -4.09 -8.52 -11.15
N ASN A 159 -5.39 -8.27 -10.97
CA ASN A 159 -6.31 -7.95 -12.06
C ASN A 159 -5.97 -6.61 -12.73
N ALA A 160 -5.47 -5.63 -11.96
CA ALA A 160 -4.98 -4.38 -12.53
C ALA A 160 -3.63 -4.55 -13.28
N GLY A 161 -2.92 -5.67 -13.08
CA GLY A 161 -1.61 -5.93 -13.67
C GLY A 161 -0.45 -5.42 -12.81
N THR A 162 -0.60 -5.43 -11.49
CA THR A 162 0.44 -5.13 -10.50
C THR A 162 0.40 -6.11 -9.32
N ILE A 163 1.22 -5.91 -8.29
CA ILE A 163 1.29 -6.72 -7.08
C ILE A 163 0.94 -5.91 -5.82
N GLY A 164 0.47 -6.60 -4.79
CA GLY A 164 0.15 -6.00 -3.48
C GLY A 164 1.04 -6.50 -2.36
N LEU A 165 1.42 -5.57 -1.48
CA LEU A 165 2.05 -5.85 -0.19
C LEU A 165 0.96 -6.00 0.88
N ARG A 166 1.20 -6.87 1.86
CA ARG A 166 0.25 -7.10 2.96
C ARG A 166 0.94 -7.05 4.31
N GLY A 167 0.45 -6.15 5.17
CA GLY A 167 0.94 -5.99 6.54
C GLY A 167 0.33 -7.00 7.50
N ASP A 168 0.79 -6.96 8.74
CA ASP A 168 0.20 -7.66 9.88
C ASP A 168 -0.05 -6.70 11.06
N THR A 169 -0.80 -7.19 12.06
CA THR A 169 -1.18 -6.43 13.26
C THR A 169 -1.33 -7.36 14.46
N TRP A 170 -1.69 -6.84 15.63
CA TRP A 170 -1.64 -7.53 16.92
C TRP A 170 -2.52 -8.77 17.06
N PHE A 171 -3.51 -8.98 16.18
CA PHE A 171 -4.33 -10.20 16.16
C PHE A 171 -3.90 -11.20 15.08
N TYR A 172 -2.75 -10.96 14.43
CA TYR A 172 -2.15 -11.89 13.49
C TYR A 172 -1.06 -12.67 14.21
N THR A 173 -1.17 -13.98 14.25
CA THR A 173 -0.19 -14.86 14.89
C THR A 173 0.59 -15.64 13.83
N PRO A 174 1.72 -16.26 14.17
CA PRO A 174 2.35 -17.22 13.28
C PRO A 174 1.39 -18.35 12.90
N GLU A 175 0.50 -18.77 13.78
CA GLU A 175 -0.43 -19.88 13.59
C GLU A 175 -1.59 -19.49 12.66
N ASP A 176 -2.21 -18.34 12.90
CA ASP A 176 -3.28 -17.76 12.09
C ASP A 176 -2.91 -16.34 11.62
N ASN A 177 -2.55 -16.24 10.35
CA ASN A 177 -2.10 -15.01 9.73
C ASN A 177 -2.91 -14.73 8.45
N PRO A 178 -3.92 -13.83 8.50
CA PRO A 178 -4.75 -13.49 7.34
C PRO A 178 -3.98 -13.05 6.10
N SER A 179 -2.80 -12.42 6.28
CA SER A 179 -1.93 -12.03 5.16
C SER A 179 -1.38 -13.28 4.46
N LEU A 180 -0.77 -14.19 5.20
CA LEU A 180 -0.19 -15.42 4.65
C LEU A 180 -1.27 -16.39 4.13
N ASN A 181 -2.43 -16.48 4.79
CA ASN A 181 -3.57 -17.28 4.33
C ASN A 181 -4.04 -16.80 2.93
N ALA A 182 -4.12 -15.48 2.74
CA ALA A 182 -4.46 -14.90 1.43
C ALA A 182 -3.36 -15.13 0.38
N MET A 183 -2.07 -15.06 0.75
CA MET A 183 -0.96 -15.40 -0.15
C MET A 183 -1.07 -16.84 -0.65
N LYS A 184 -1.31 -17.79 0.26
CA LYS A 184 -1.53 -19.20 -0.07
C LYS A 184 -2.70 -19.36 -1.03
N ALA A 185 -3.84 -18.73 -0.76
CA ALA A 185 -5.02 -18.75 -1.64
C ALA A 185 -4.75 -18.11 -3.01
N CYS A 186 -3.85 -17.13 -3.08
CA CYS A 186 -3.43 -16.47 -4.32
C CYS A 186 -2.21 -17.11 -4.99
N LYS A 187 -1.80 -18.33 -4.57
CA LYS A 187 -0.66 -19.07 -5.11
C LYS A 187 0.64 -18.23 -5.07
N GLY A 188 0.92 -17.61 -3.92
CA GLY A 188 2.14 -16.80 -3.71
C GLY A 188 2.13 -15.43 -4.36
N TYR A 189 1.02 -15.02 -5.00
CA TYR A 189 0.93 -13.71 -5.67
C TYR A 189 0.71 -12.57 -4.67
N GLY A 190 1.80 -12.15 -4.01
CA GLY A 190 1.88 -10.99 -3.14
C GLY A 190 3.15 -11.00 -2.29
N ILE A 191 3.31 -9.96 -1.47
CA ILE A 191 4.50 -9.74 -0.63
C ILE A 191 4.08 -9.48 0.82
N PRO A 192 4.32 -10.40 1.77
CA PRO A 192 4.09 -10.13 3.18
C PRO A 192 5.16 -9.18 3.74
N ILE A 193 4.71 -8.18 4.50
CA ILE A 193 5.57 -7.26 5.26
C ILE A 193 5.21 -7.40 6.73
N PHE A 194 6.13 -7.94 7.52
CA PHE A 194 5.91 -8.24 8.92
C PHE A 194 6.31 -7.08 9.84
N LYS A 195 5.63 -6.96 10.97
CA LYS A 195 6.07 -6.09 12.07
C LYS A 195 7.35 -6.65 12.71
N PRO A 196 8.22 -5.81 13.29
CA PRO A 196 9.56 -6.21 13.71
C PRO A 196 9.52 -6.93 15.07
N ARG A 197 8.92 -8.12 15.10
CA ARG A 197 8.76 -8.98 16.28
C ARG A 197 10.07 -9.67 16.63
N ALA A 198 10.06 -10.59 17.61
CA ALA A 198 11.23 -11.41 17.94
C ALA A 198 11.76 -12.20 16.72
N GLN A 199 13.07 -12.45 16.67
CA GLN A 199 13.74 -13.06 15.51
C GLN A 199 13.17 -14.45 15.16
N ASP A 200 12.92 -15.28 16.16
CA ASP A 200 12.34 -16.62 16.00
C ASP A 200 10.94 -16.57 15.39
N VAL A 201 10.11 -15.63 15.84
CA VAL A 201 8.77 -15.38 15.28
C VAL A 201 8.86 -14.95 13.82
N LEU A 202 9.79 -14.04 13.50
CA LEU A 202 10.01 -13.57 12.12
C LEU A 202 10.47 -14.72 11.21
N LYS A 203 11.40 -15.56 11.65
CA LYS A 203 11.87 -16.73 10.88
C LYS A 203 10.73 -17.68 10.55
N ARG A 204 9.88 -18.03 11.52
CA ARG A 204 8.69 -18.87 11.30
C ARG A 204 7.71 -18.28 10.28
N LEU A 205 7.53 -16.96 10.29
CA LEU A 205 6.68 -16.26 9.33
C LEU A 205 7.30 -16.24 7.92
N ILE A 206 8.62 -16.06 7.84
CA ILE A 206 9.40 -16.07 6.58
C ILE A 206 9.38 -17.46 5.94
N GLU A 207 9.60 -18.54 6.71
CA GLU A 207 9.53 -19.92 6.23
C GLU A 207 8.15 -20.23 5.59
N LYS A 208 7.07 -19.71 6.18
CA LYS A 208 5.73 -19.82 5.60
C LYS A 208 5.60 -19.04 4.28
N ALA A 209 6.18 -17.84 4.21
CA ALA A 209 6.18 -17.06 2.97
C ALA A 209 6.92 -17.79 1.85
N GLU A 210 8.06 -18.41 2.14
CA GLU A 210 8.81 -19.27 1.21
C GLU A 210 8.00 -20.49 0.79
N THR A 211 7.39 -21.20 1.75
CA THR A 211 6.54 -22.37 1.47
C THR A 211 5.36 -22.02 0.56
N TYR A 212 4.86 -20.79 0.61
CA TYR A 212 3.75 -20.32 -0.22
C TYR A 212 4.19 -19.67 -1.54
N ASP A 213 5.48 -19.74 -1.89
CA ASP A 213 6.05 -19.18 -3.13
C ASP A 213 5.80 -17.66 -3.26
N CYS A 214 5.84 -16.94 -2.12
CA CYS A 214 5.75 -15.49 -2.12
C CYS A 214 6.91 -14.87 -2.91
N LYS A 215 6.68 -13.72 -3.54
CA LYS A 215 7.67 -13.11 -4.45
C LYS A 215 8.79 -12.34 -3.76
N ALA A 216 8.56 -11.96 -2.52
CA ALA A 216 9.50 -11.30 -1.64
C ALA A 216 8.97 -11.42 -0.22
N VAL A 217 9.78 -11.03 0.75
CA VAL A 217 9.35 -10.81 2.13
C VAL A 217 9.91 -9.48 2.62
N GLY A 218 9.28 -8.89 3.62
CA GLY A 218 9.81 -7.66 4.18
C GLY A 218 9.43 -7.43 5.62
N MET A 219 9.97 -6.34 6.14
CA MET A 219 9.75 -5.90 7.51
C MET A 219 9.49 -4.40 7.55
N ASP A 220 8.47 -4.03 8.30
CA ASP A 220 8.09 -2.65 8.58
C ASP A 220 8.81 -2.17 9.84
N LEU A 221 10.07 -1.76 9.67
CA LEU A 221 11.01 -1.41 10.74
C LEU A 221 10.53 -0.25 11.61
N ASP A 222 9.84 0.73 11.01
CA ASP A 222 9.22 1.84 11.76
C ASP A 222 8.11 1.36 12.71
N GLY A 223 7.53 0.17 12.46
CA GLY A 223 6.53 -0.47 13.31
C GLY A 223 7.02 -0.79 14.72
N CYS A 224 8.32 -0.67 15.02
CA CYS A 224 8.89 -0.86 16.36
C CYS A 224 8.32 0.08 17.44
N GLY A 225 7.73 1.22 17.04
CA GLY A 225 7.04 2.14 17.95
C GLY A 225 5.60 1.74 18.32
N SER A 226 5.11 0.58 17.85
CA SER A 226 3.71 0.19 18.03
C SER A 226 3.39 -0.25 19.46
N THR A 227 2.79 0.65 20.24
CA THR A 227 2.32 0.36 21.61
C THR A 227 1.16 -0.62 21.64
N ILE A 228 0.26 -0.56 20.65
CA ILE A 228 -0.93 -1.43 20.59
C ILE A 228 -0.54 -2.91 20.46
N MET A 229 0.54 -3.22 19.73
CA MET A 229 1.00 -4.60 19.61
C MET A 229 1.56 -5.14 20.92
N ALA A 230 2.39 -4.35 21.61
CA ALA A 230 2.92 -4.72 22.91
C ALA A 230 1.82 -4.94 23.96
N LEU A 231 0.80 -4.08 23.99
CA LEU A 231 -0.35 -4.21 24.89
C LEU A 231 -1.17 -5.50 24.67
N HIS A 232 -1.14 -6.05 23.46
CA HIS A 232 -1.82 -7.30 23.10
C HIS A 232 -0.88 -8.51 23.04
N GLY A 233 0.26 -8.47 23.74
CA GLY A 233 1.16 -9.63 23.89
C GLY A 233 2.01 -9.94 22.64
N GLN A 234 2.11 -9.01 21.70
CA GLN A 234 2.94 -9.14 20.50
C GLN A 234 4.01 -8.04 20.45
N PRO A 235 5.06 -8.09 21.29
CA PRO A 235 6.05 -7.02 21.35
C PRO A 235 6.80 -6.85 20.02
N VAL A 236 7.15 -5.60 19.73
CA VAL A 236 7.90 -5.17 18.56
C VAL A 236 9.19 -4.48 19.00
N PHE A 237 10.22 -4.55 18.17
CA PHE A 237 11.59 -4.19 18.55
C PHE A 237 12.25 -3.35 17.47
N LYS A 238 13.11 -2.42 17.89
CA LYS A 238 14.12 -1.86 16.97
C LYS A 238 15.05 -2.99 16.54
N LYS A 239 15.45 -2.99 15.28
CA LYS A 239 16.36 -3.99 14.70
C LYS A 239 17.73 -3.39 14.52
N SER A 240 18.76 -4.10 14.97
CA SER A 240 20.14 -3.79 14.63
C SER A 240 20.42 -4.20 13.18
N VAL A 241 21.53 -3.70 12.62
CA VAL A 241 22.00 -4.12 11.28
C VAL A 241 22.22 -5.63 11.25
N LYS A 242 22.80 -6.20 12.31
CA LYS A 242 23.01 -7.65 12.45
C LYS A 242 21.70 -8.45 12.45
N ASP A 243 20.64 -7.94 13.09
CA ASP A 243 19.33 -8.60 13.05
C ASP A 243 18.75 -8.62 11.64
N ILE A 244 18.98 -7.57 10.85
CA ILE A 244 18.54 -7.48 9.45
C ILE A 244 19.37 -8.44 8.59
N GLU A 245 20.70 -8.41 8.68
CA GLU A 245 21.61 -9.34 7.99
C GLU A 245 21.26 -10.79 8.26
N GLU A 246 20.93 -11.13 9.52
CA GLU A 246 20.52 -12.48 9.90
C GLU A 246 19.26 -12.92 9.14
N LEU A 247 18.25 -12.05 9.03
CA LEU A 247 17.00 -12.37 8.32
C LEU A 247 17.19 -12.43 6.81
N VAL A 248 18.01 -11.53 6.25
CA VAL A 248 18.37 -11.54 4.82
C VAL A 248 19.08 -12.83 4.47
N ASN A 249 20.06 -13.27 5.27
CA ASN A 249 20.80 -14.51 5.03
C ASN A 249 19.99 -15.78 5.33
N PHE A 250 18.92 -15.67 6.12
CA PHE A 250 18.06 -16.80 6.47
C PHE A 250 17.12 -17.20 5.32
N THR A 251 16.73 -16.27 4.45
CA THR A 251 15.77 -16.52 3.36
C THR A 251 16.40 -16.43 1.98
N SER A 252 15.84 -17.19 1.05
CA SER A 252 16.14 -17.08 -0.37
C SER A 252 15.34 -15.99 -1.09
N LEU A 253 14.30 -15.44 -0.43
CA LEU A 253 13.44 -14.41 -1.01
C LEU A 253 14.11 -13.02 -0.94
N PRO A 254 13.87 -12.15 -1.94
CA PRO A 254 14.25 -10.75 -1.84
C PRO A 254 13.67 -10.12 -0.58
N PHE A 255 14.51 -9.44 0.20
CA PHE A 255 14.10 -8.81 1.46
C PHE A 255 13.81 -7.33 1.26
N ILE A 256 12.71 -6.85 1.84
CA ILE A 256 12.29 -5.43 1.80
C ILE A 256 12.40 -4.81 3.20
N ALA A 257 13.21 -3.77 3.35
CA ALA A 257 13.25 -2.94 4.56
C ALA A 257 12.36 -1.71 4.37
N LYS A 258 11.23 -1.67 5.08
CA LYS A 258 10.25 -0.59 5.00
C LYS A 258 10.23 0.28 6.25
N GLY A 259 10.01 1.58 6.04
CA GLY A 259 9.95 2.56 7.12
C GLY A 259 11.24 3.37 7.28
N ILE A 260 12.09 3.39 6.25
CA ILE A 260 13.39 4.07 6.29
C ILE A 260 13.21 5.54 5.89
N MET A 261 13.62 6.46 6.77
CA MET A 261 13.52 7.91 6.55
C MET A 261 14.88 8.63 6.63
N LEU A 262 15.98 7.89 6.80
CA LEU A 262 17.34 8.44 6.91
C LEU A 262 18.27 7.83 5.85
N PRO A 263 19.04 8.64 5.11
CA PRO A 263 19.97 8.13 4.09
C PRO A 263 21.01 7.14 4.64
N ASP A 264 21.59 7.39 5.81
CA ASP A 264 22.60 6.50 6.38
C ASP A 264 22.01 5.17 6.88
N GLU A 265 20.74 5.15 7.31
CA GLU A 265 20.04 3.90 7.64
C GLU A 265 19.69 3.11 6.38
N ALA A 266 19.35 3.81 5.29
CA ALA A 266 19.12 3.20 3.99
C ALA A 266 20.39 2.50 3.48
N GLN A 267 21.55 3.18 3.58
CA GLN A 267 22.83 2.58 3.20
C GLN A 267 23.16 1.35 4.04
N LYS A 268 23.00 1.42 5.37
CA LYS A 268 23.22 0.25 6.26
C LYS A 268 22.33 -0.93 5.91
N CYS A 269 21.06 -0.69 5.53
CA CYS A 269 20.17 -1.75 5.09
C CYS A 269 20.63 -2.35 3.74
N ALA A 270 21.06 -1.50 2.80
CA ALA A 270 21.61 -1.97 1.53
C ALA A 270 22.87 -2.82 1.71
N ASP A 271 23.80 -2.37 2.57
CA ASP A 271 25.03 -3.11 2.91
C ASP A 271 24.72 -4.46 3.58
N ALA A 272 23.61 -4.56 4.32
CA ALA A 272 23.09 -5.78 4.92
C ALA A 272 22.44 -6.76 3.92
N GLY A 273 22.43 -6.44 2.61
CA GLY A 273 21.88 -7.30 1.56
C GLY A 273 20.38 -7.12 1.30
N VAL A 274 19.74 -6.08 1.85
CA VAL A 274 18.34 -5.77 1.55
C VAL A 274 18.16 -5.44 0.06
N SER A 275 17.21 -6.10 -0.58
CA SER A 275 16.95 -5.93 -2.02
C SER A 275 16.13 -4.69 -2.36
N VAL A 276 15.26 -4.25 -1.43
CA VAL A 276 14.41 -3.07 -1.62
C VAL A 276 14.37 -2.22 -0.35
N ILE A 277 14.64 -0.92 -0.50
CA ILE A 277 14.41 0.08 0.54
C ILE A 277 13.06 0.74 0.29
N SER A 278 12.16 0.71 1.28
CA SER A 278 10.88 1.41 1.19
C SER A 278 10.88 2.65 2.09
N VAL A 279 10.95 3.82 1.44
CA VAL A 279 10.90 5.13 2.10
C VAL A 279 9.47 5.39 2.54
N SER A 280 9.24 5.37 3.84
CA SER A 280 7.91 5.42 4.44
C SER A 280 8.01 5.94 5.87
N ASN A 281 7.01 6.70 6.30
CA ASN A 281 6.80 7.10 7.69
C ASN A 281 5.51 6.49 8.26
N HIS A 282 5.17 5.28 7.81
CA HIS A 282 3.94 4.58 8.13
C HIS A 282 2.66 5.36 7.77
N GLY A 283 2.73 6.23 6.76
CA GLY A 283 1.65 7.16 6.42
C GLY A 283 1.31 8.14 7.54
N GLY A 284 2.29 8.52 8.37
CA GLY A 284 2.16 9.44 9.49
C GLY A 284 1.45 8.86 10.72
N ARG A 285 1.62 7.55 10.99
CA ARG A 285 0.86 6.82 12.02
C ARG A 285 1.69 6.25 13.18
N VAL A 286 3.01 6.26 13.07
CA VAL A 286 3.91 5.74 14.10
C VAL A 286 4.50 6.88 14.93
N MET A 287 4.98 7.92 14.27
CA MET A 287 5.57 9.09 14.91
C MET A 287 5.00 10.38 14.31
N ASP A 288 4.57 11.30 15.16
CA ASP A 288 4.11 12.62 14.74
C ASP A 288 5.31 13.58 14.51
N SER A 289 5.09 14.64 13.75
CA SER A 289 6.11 15.66 13.41
C SER A 289 7.33 15.13 12.62
N THR A 290 7.16 14.10 11.80
CA THR A 290 8.16 13.68 10.80
C THR A 290 7.99 14.47 9.49
N PRO A 291 9.05 14.64 8.68
CA PRO A 291 8.91 15.23 7.35
C PRO A 291 8.05 14.34 6.43
N GLY A 292 7.52 14.96 5.37
CA GLY A 292 6.87 14.21 4.31
C GLY A 292 7.87 13.33 3.55
N VAL A 293 7.43 12.15 3.12
CA VAL A 293 8.30 11.20 2.40
C VAL A 293 8.91 11.82 1.14
N ALA A 294 8.13 12.59 0.38
CA ALA A 294 8.62 13.26 -0.83
C ALA A 294 9.78 14.24 -0.57
N THR A 295 9.88 14.80 0.64
CA THR A 295 11.00 15.67 1.05
C THR A 295 12.29 14.88 1.29
N VAL A 296 12.18 13.64 1.74
CA VAL A 296 13.32 12.80 2.15
C VAL A 296 13.82 11.94 0.98
N LEU A 297 12.91 11.50 0.11
CA LEU A 297 13.18 10.56 -0.98
C LEU A 297 14.40 10.93 -1.85
N PRO A 298 14.60 12.18 -2.32
CA PRO A 298 15.76 12.53 -3.15
C PRO A 298 17.09 12.27 -2.46
N LYS A 299 17.19 12.54 -1.14
CA LYS A 299 18.43 12.34 -0.37
C LYS A 299 18.79 10.87 -0.22
N ILE A 300 17.78 10.01 -0.09
CA ILE A 300 17.98 8.56 -0.04
C ILE A 300 18.41 8.05 -1.42
N ARG A 301 17.76 8.50 -2.51
CA ARG A 301 18.20 8.15 -3.86
C ARG A 301 19.63 8.60 -4.14
N GLU A 302 20.00 9.82 -3.77
CA GLU A 302 21.36 10.34 -3.92
C GLU A 302 22.39 9.44 -3.20
N LYS A 303 22.09 9.04 -1.96
CA LYS A 303 22.96 8.18 -1.17
C LYS A 303 23.14 6.78 -1.77
N LEU A 304 22.05 6.16 -2.23
CA LEU A 304 22.07 4.78 -2.74
C LEU A 304 22.45 4.68 -4.23
N GLY A 305 22.39 5.77 -4.97
CA GLY A 305 22.51 5.73 -6.43
C GLY A 305 21.42 4.84 -7.05
N ASN A 306 21.73 4.15 -8.15
CA ASN A 306 20.78 3.28 -8.87
C ASN A 306 20.97 1.78 -8.58
N SER A 307 21.81 1.41 -7.60
CA SER A 307 22.14 0.00 -7.30
C SER A 307 21.08 -0.72 -6.49
N VAL A 308 20.24 0.02 -5.77
CA VAL A 308 19.19 -0.51 -4.89
C VAL A 308 17.83 -0.02 -5.35
N THR A 309 16.86 -0.94 -5.38
CA THR A 309 15.47 -0.60 -5.70
C THR A 309 14.87 0.20 -4.55
N ILE A 310 14.29 1.35 -4.84
CA ILE A 310 13.59 2.19 -3.88
C ILE A 310 12.10 2.18 -4.17
N THR A 311 11.31 1.91 -3.14
CA THR A 311 9.87 2.18 -3.17
C THR A 311 9.53 3.32 -2.23
N ALA A 312 8.45 4.05 -2.48
CA ALA A 312 8.02 5.15 -1.62
C ALA A 312 6.50 5.22 -1.44
N ASP A 313 6.05 5.56 -0.24
CA ASP A 313 4.65 5.87 0.05
C ASP A 313 4.49 7.20 0.81
N GLY A 314 3.28 7.52 1.23
CA GLY A 314 2.99 8.75 1.97
C GLY A 314 2.36 9.82 1.08
N GLY A 315 1.12 10.18 1.39
CA GLY A 315 0.42 11.30 0.73
C GLY A 315 -0.09 11.03 -0.70
N VAL A 316 0.43 10.05 -1.42
CA VAL A 316 0.07 9.71 -2.83
C VAL A 316 -1.43 9.39 -2.97
N ARG A 317 -2.13 10.08 -3.89
CA ARG A 317 -3.56 9.87 -4.19
C ARG A 317 -3.88 9.76 -5.68
N THR A 318 -3.01 10.27 -6.55
CA THR A 318 -3.25 10.35 -7.99
C THR A 318 -2.04 9.85 -8.78
N GLY A 319 -2.24 9.53 -10.06
CA GLY A 319 -1.13 9.23 -10.95
C GLY A 319 -0.15 10.39 -11.17
N TYR A 320 -0.57 11.63 -10.91
CA TYR A 320 0.31 12.79 -10.85
C TYR A 320 1.26 12.70 -9.65
N ASP A 321 0.75 12.32 -8.46
CA ASP A 321 1.60 12.11 -7.29
C ASP A 321 2.58 10.95 -7.49
N VAL A 322 2.13 9.89 -8.17
CA VAL A 322 3.02 8.79 -8.58
C VAL A 322 4.16 9.31 -9.44
N LEU A 323 3.88 10.09 -10.48
CA LEU A 323 4.93 10.63 -11.35
C LEU A 323 5.90 11.54 -10.59
N LYS A 324 5.42 12.33 -9.61
CA LYS A 324 6.30 13.12 -8.72
C LYS A 324 7.26 12.21 -7.95
N MET A 325 6.75 11.17 -7.30
CA MET A 325 7.59 10.23 -6.54
C MET A 325 8.62 9.53 -7.43
N LEU A 326 8.25 9.12 -8.65
CA LEU A 326 9.20 8.55 -9.62
C LEU A 326 10.30 9.57 -9.98
N ALA A 327 9.92 10.81 -10.30
CA ALA A 327 10.85 11.88 -10.65
C ALA A 327 11.80 12.27 -9.49
N LEU A 328 11.37 12.06 -8.24
CA LEU A 328 12.18 12.25 -7.04
C LEU A 328 13.12 11.07 -6.76
N GLY A 329 12.99 9.95 -7.49
CA GLY A 329 13.89 8.81 -7.41
C GLY A 329 13.29 7.52 -6.87
N ALA A 330 11.97 7.37 -6.75
CA ALA A 330 11.37 6.06 -6.50
C ALA A 330 11.35 5.20 -7.79
N ASP A 331 11.59 3.89 -7.67
CA ASP A 331 11.39 2.94 -8.77
C ASP A 331 9.95 2.43 -8.82
N ALA A 332 9.27 2.40 -7.67
CA ALA A 332 7.84 2.14 -7.59
C ALA A 332 7.17 2.83 -6.39
N VAL A 333 5.87 3.05 -6.47
CA VAL A 333 5.12 3.87 -5.50
C VAL A 333 4.04 3.04 -4.83
N LEU A 334 3.86 3.13 -3.52
CA LEU A 334 2.84 2.38 -2.79
C LEU A 334 1.65 3.24 -2.37
N LEU A 335 0.44 2.66 -2.46
CA LEU A 335 -0.80 3.28 -1.98
C LEU A 335 -1.37 2.52 -0.78
N GLY A 336 -1.61 3.22 0.32
CA GLY A 336 -2.17 2.64 1.56
C GLY A 336 -3.67 2.87 1.72
N ARG A 337 -4.04 4.04 2.27
CA ARG A 337 -5.41 4.34 2.72
C ARG A 337 -6.48 4.17 1.65
N ASP A 338 -6.20 4.53 0.41
CA ASP A 338 -7.17 4.40 -0.67
C ASP A 338 -7.40 2.95 -1.09
N ILE A 339 -6.39 2.09 -0.93
CA ILE A 339 -6.55 0.65 -1.14
C ILE A 339 -7.46 0.03 -0.06
N ILE A 340 -7.34 0.48 1.21
CA ILE A 340 -8.28 0.06 2.28
C ILE A 340 -9.70 0.44 1.89
N ARG A 341 -9.92 1.70 1.48
CA ARG A 341 -11.25 2.21 1.08
C ARG A 341 -11.80 1.46 -0.12
N ALA A 342 -10.96 1.22 -1.13
CA ALA A 342 -11.33 0.49 -2.33
C ALA A 342 -11.75 -0.95 -2.02
N ALA A 343 -10.98 -1.66 -1.19
CA ALA A 343 -11.31 -3.01 -0.75
C ALA A 343 -12.59 -3.07 0.09
N VAL A 344 -12.76 -2.14 1.04
CA VAL A 344 -13.99 -2.06 1.84
C VAL A 344 -15.20 -1.76 0.95
N GLY A 345 -15.05 -0.84 -0.01
CA GLY A 345 -16.11 -0.45 -0.93
C GLY A 345 -16.63 -1.62 -1.76
N ALA A 346 -15.73 -2.35 -2.43
CA ALA A 346 -16.13 -3.38 -3.40
C ALA A 346 -15.08 -4.50 -3.59
N GLY A 347 -14.41 -4.96 -2.53
CA GLY A 347 -13.49 -6.09 -2.58
C GLY A 347 -12.37 -5.92 -3.62
N SER A 348 -12.07 -6.98 -4.38
CA SER A 348 -11.04 -6.93 -5.43
C SER A 348 -11.43 -6.02 -6.59
N LEU A 349 -12.72 -5.94 -6.92
CA LEU A 349 -13.22 -5.05 -7.98
C LEU A 349 -12.89 -3.59 -7.63
N GLY A 350 -13.15 -3.18 -6.39
CA GLY A 350 -12.84 -1.82 -5.94
C GLY A 350 -11.35 -1.50 -6.04
N VAL A 351 -10.50 -2.43 -5.59
CA VAL A 351 -9.03 -2.28 -5.66
C VAL A 351 -8.55 -2.19 -7.12
N GLN A 352 -9.06 -3.05 -8.00
CA GLN A 352 -8.75 -3.03 -9.42
C GLN A 352 -9.09 -1.68 -10.05
N LEU A 353 -10.35 -1.22 -9.89
CA LEU A 353 -10.81 0.05 -10.44
C LEU A 353 -9.95 1.22 -9.95
N HIS A 354 -9.52 1.18 -8.68
CA HIS A 354 -8.70 2.24 -8.10
C HIS A 354 -7.32 2.30 -8.74
N LEU A 355 -6.66 1.15 -8.86
CA LEU A 355 -5.34 1.04 -9.45
C LEU A 355 -5.35 1.37 -10.97
N GLU A 356 -6.38 0.95 -11.70
CA GLU A 356 -6.57 1.30 -13.11
C GLU A 356 -6.75 2.81 -13.32
N HIS A 357 -7.45 3.49 -12.41
CA HIS A 357 -7.56 4.95 -12.44
C HIS A 357 -6.23 5.65 -12.17
N ILE A 358 -5.44 5.16 -11.21
CA ILE A 358 -4.09 5.67 -10.95
C ILE A 358 -3.22 5.51 -12.20
N LYS A 359 -3.26 4.33 -12.84
CA LYS A 359 -2.55 4.10 -14.11
C LYS A 359 -3.00 5.07 -15.21
N LYS A 360 -4.30 5.30 -15.37
CA LYS A 360 -4.86 6.24 -16.36
C LYS A 360 -4.36 7.66 -16.13
N THR A 361 -4.39 8.13 -14.89
CA THR A 361 -3.94 9.49 -14.52
C THR A 361 -2.42 9.63 -14.59
N LEU A 362 -1.66 8.55 -14.31
CA LEU A 362 -0.21 8.51 -14.50
C LEU A 362 0.15 8.66 -15.97
N LYS A 363 -0.51 7.90 -16.86
CA LYS A 363 -0.30 8.01 -18.31
C LYS A 363 -0.60 9.43 -18.80
N LYS A 364 -1.67 10.06 -18.30
CA LYS A 364 -1.96 11.47 -18.61
C LYS A 364 -0.86 12.41 -18.13
N ALA A 365 -0.36 12.24 -16.91
CA ALA A 365 0.73 13.05 -16.38
C ALA A 365 1.99 12.92 -17.23
N MET A 366 2.40 11.68 -17.54
CA MET A 366 3.56 11.37 -18.37
C MET A 366 3.47 11.99 -19.77
N PHE A 367 2.29 11.93 -20.40
CA PHE A 367 2.06 12.57 -21.69
C PHE A 367 2.30 14.09 -21.61
N MET A 368 1.71 14.75 -20.61
CA MET A 368 1.80 16.20 -20.42
C MET A 368 3.17 16.70 -19.94
N THR A 369 4.08 15.80 -19.56
CA THR A 369 5.47 16.11 -19.19
C THR A 369 6.48 15.62 -20.22
N GLY A 370 6.05 15.06 -21.36
CA GLY A 370 6.95 14.49 -22.38
C GLY A 370 7.68 13.22 -21.93
N THR A 371 7.21 12.55 -20.88
CA THR A 371 7.82 11.35 -20.29
C THR A 371 7.36 10.11 -21.05
N LYS A 372 8.13 9.67 -22.05
CA LYS A 372 7.73 8.56 -22.95
C LYS A 372 7.66 7.19 -22.25
N ASN A 373 8.52 6.96 -21.27
CA ASN A 373 8.49 5.76 -20.43
C ASN A 373 8.93 6.11 -19.01
N ILE A 374 8.60 5.27 -18.04
CA ILE A 374 8.83 5.55 -16.62
C ILE A 374 10.31 5.78 -16.26
N LYS A 375 11.27 5.22 -17.01
CA LYS A 375 12.71 5.41 -16.75
C LYS A 375 13.18 6.82 -17.08
N MET A 376 12.37 7.59 -17.81
CA MET A 376 12.62 9.01 -18.11
C MET A 376 12.04 9.95 -17.04
N ALA A 377 11.33 9.44 -16.03
CA ALA A 377 10.83 10.27 -14.95
C ALA A 377 12.00 10.69 -14.05
N ASP A 378 12.40 11.95 -14.14
CA ASP A 378 13.46 12.53 -13.30
C ASP A 378 13.16 13.99 -12.94
N SER A 379 14.03 14.60 -12.14
CA SER A 379 13.83 15.98 -11.65
C SER A 379 13.64 17.06 -12.74
N ARG A 380 13.97 16.80 -14.02
CA ARG A 380 13.78 17.77 -15.11
C ARG A 380 12.30 18.03 -15.43
N ILE A 381 11.43 17.05 -15.16
CA ILE A 381 9.99 17.24 -15.34
C ILE A 381 9.36 18.03 -14.18
N LEU A 382 10.12 18.35 -13.13
CA LEU A 382 9.66 19.13 -11.98
C LEU A 382 10.06 20.60 -12.12
N PHE A 383 9.13 21.49 -11.81
CA PHE A 383 9.39 22.92 -11.78
C PHE A 383 10.29 23.26 -10.60
N LYS A 384 11.41 23.94 -10.88
CA LYS A 384 12.31 24.46 -9.85
C LYS A 384 11.89 25.89 -9.52
N GLN A 385 11.46 26.12 -8.29
CA GLN A 385 11.35 27.48 -7.77
C GLN A 385 12.78 27.99 -7.56
N ASN A 386 13.14 29.03 -8.31
CA ASN A 386 14.43 29.71 -8.20
C ASN A 386 14.59 30.41 -6.86
#